data_AF-A0A4Y9UPM6-F1
#
_entry.id   AF-A0A4Y9UPM6-F1
#
_cell.length_a   1.000
_cell.length_b   1.000
_cell.length_c   1.000
_cell.angle_alpha   90.00
_cell.angle_beta   90.00
_cell.angle_gamma   90.00
#
_symmetry.space_group_name_H-M   'P 1'
#
loop_
_entity.id
_entity.type
_entity.pdbx_description
1 polymer ?
#
loop_
_entity_poly.entity_id
_entity_poly.type
_entity_poly.pdbx_seq_one_letter_code
_entity_poly.pdbx_strand_id
1 'polypeptide(L)'
;MERKTAAGNRRHRAFAAVGRVEATNWPIGLPYIGTGWLIEQNLIVTNRHVALEFAERGQKGFTFQLGFDRRNPVAVDVDFLEEIDNAATARVTIGDILYIVSDTEPDVAFLRVGPGKGPLGRPIKLGSELPSSKTMIGVVGYPDGTRTFPIGH
;
A
#
# COMPACT_ATOMS: atom_id res chain seq x y z
N MET A 1 -31.77 -16.44 11.78
CA MET A 1 -31.04 -17.16 10.72
C MET A 1 -30.92 -16.20 9.53
N GLU A 2 -29.91 -15.35 9.55
CA GLU A 2 -29.80 -14.21 8.63
C GLU A 2 -29.11 -14.63 7.32
N ARG A 3 -29.79 -14.38 6.20
CA ARG A 3 -29.28 -14.69 4.85
C ARG A 3 -28.11 -13.75 4.53
N LYS A 4 -26.87 -14.21 4.72
CA LYS A 4 -25.68 -13.58 4.14
C LYS A 4 -25.80 -13.61 2.61
N THR A 5 -26.25 -12.51 2.02
CA THR A 5 -26.29 -12.32 0.57
C THR A 5 -24.87 -12.30 -0.01
N ALA A 6 -24.70 -12.78 -1.25
CA ALA A 6 -23.41 -12.90 -1.95
C ALA A 6 -22.61 -11.57 -2.08
N ALA A 7 -23.25 -10.42 -1.81
CA ALA A 7 -22.59 -9.12 -1.69
C ALA A 7 -21.70 -8.99 -0.43
N GLY A 8 -22.07 -9.64 0.69
CA GLY A 8 -21.31 -9.61 1.94
C GLY A 8 -19.96 -10.33 1.87
N ASN A 9 -19.87 -11.41 1.10
CA ASN A 9 -18.64 -12.21 0.97
C ASN A 9 -17.58 -11.62 0.04
N ARG A 10 -17.94 -10.68 -0.85
CA ARG A 10 -16.97 -9.98 -1.72
C ARG A 10 -16.27 -8.83 -1.00
N ARG A 11 -16.99 -8.11 -0.14
CA ARG A 11 -16.44 -6.98 0.65
C ARG A 11 -15.31 -7.43 1.56
N HIS A 12 -15.48 -8.54 2.27
CA HIS A 12 -14.46 -9.11 3.18
C HIS A 12 -13.14 -9.51 2.50
N ARG A 13 -13.15 -9.77 1.19
CA ARG A 13 -11.95 -10.27 0.48
C ARG A 13 -11.02 -9.15 0.01
N ALA A 14 -11.56 -7.97 -0.29
CA ALA A 14 -10.75 -6.84 -0.73
C ALA A 14 -9.92 -6.27 0.44
N PHE A 15 -10.50 -6.23 1.65
CA PHE A 15 -9.82 -5.73 2.85
C PHE A 15 -8.52 -6.49 3.15
N ALA A 16 -8.50 -7.82 3.00
CA ALA A 16 -7.31 -8.64 3.26
C ALA A 16 -6.13 -8.42 2.28
N ALA A 17 -6.32 -7.62 1.24
CA ALA A 17 -5.31 -7.26 0.25
C ALA A 17 -4.99 -5.76 0.26
N VAL A 18 -5.55 -5.02 1.22
CA VAL A 18 -5.22 -3.61 1.49
C VAL A 18 -4.48 -3.56 2.80
N GLY A 19 -3.30 -2.94 2.81
CA GLY A 19 -2.49 -2.83 4.00
C GLY A 19 -1.94 -1.43 4.18
N ARG A 20 -1.50 -1.14 5.39
CA ARG A 20 -0.90 0.13 5.74
C ARG A 20 0.62 0.05 5.56
N VAL A 21 1.17 1.03 4.85
CA VAL A 21 2.60 1.20 4.58
C VAL A 21 3.22 1.90 5.77
N GLU A 22 4.19 1.23 6.39
CA GLU A 22 4.93 1.71 7.54
C GLU A 22 6.41 1.79 7.19
N ALA A 23 7.09 2.82 7.69
CA ALA A 23 8.54 2.89 7.65
C ALA A 23 9.14 2.80 9.04
N THR A 24 10.18 1.99 9.17
CA THR A 24 11.05 1.94 10.34
C THR A 24 12.42 2.50 9.98
N ASN A 25 13.19 2.90 11.00
CA ASN A 25 14.41 3.70 10.82
C ASN A 25 14.14 5.03 10.08
N TRP A 26 12.90 5.56 10.14
CA TRP A 26 12.57 6.87 9.60
C TRP A 26 13.07 8.00 10.53
N PRO A 27 13.56 9.15 10.01
CA PRO A 27 14.13 10.24 10.82
C PRO A 27 13.22 10.87 11.89
N ILE A 28 11.90 10.71 11.79
CA ILE A 28 10.90 11.28 12.72
C ILE A 28 9.95 10.14 13.16
N GLY A 29 9.62 10.05 14.46
CA GLY A 29 8.88 8.91 15.02
C GLY A 29 7.54 8.61 14.33
N LEU A 30 7.33 7.31 14.03
CA LEU A 30 6.15 6.63 13.47
C LEU A 30 5.42 7.33 12.30
N PRO A 31 5.95 7.29 11.06
CA PRO A 31 5.16 7.66 9.90
C PRO A 31 4.39 6.43 9.45
N TYR A 32 3.13 6.34 9.85
CA TYR A 32 2.19 5.71 8.94
C TYR A 32 2.19 6.55 7.64
N ILE A 33 2.60 5.97 6.51
CA ILE A 33 2.90 6.76 5.30
C ILE A 33 1.77 6.73 4.28
N GLY A 34 1.03 5.62 4.21
CA GLY A 34 -0.03 5.49 3.22
C GLY A 34 -0.49 4.06 3.01
N THR A 35 -1.26 3.82 1.95
CA THR A 35 -1.88 2.51 1.69
C THR A 35 -1.14 1.74 0.60
N GLY A 36 -1.03 0.42 0.78
CA GLY A 36 -0.56 -0.52 -0.22
C GLY A 36 -1.65 -1.52 -0.59
N TRP A 37 -1.75 -1.83 -1.88
CA TRP A 37 -2.68 -2.83 -2.43
C TRP A 37 -1.90 -3.97 -3.05
N LEU A 38 -2.18 -5.20 -2.60
CA LEU A 38 -1.62 -6.40 -3.21
C LEU A 38 -2.36 -6.70 -4.52
N ILE A 39 -1.64 -6.63 -5.64
CA ILE A 39 -2.20 -6.88 -6.98
C ILE A 39 -1.71 -8.18 -7.61
N GLU A 40 -0.54 -8.69 -7.18
CA GLU A 40 -0.05 -10.05 -7.48
C GLU A 40 0.65 -10.64 -6.24
N GLN A 41 1.01 -11.92 -6.27
CA GLN A 41 1.62 -12.65 -5.13
C GLN A 41 2.88 -12.01 -4.53
N ASN A 42 3.56 -11.11 -5.24
CA ASN A 42 4.75 -10.41 -4.76
C ASN A 42 4.79 -8.95 -5.24
N LEU A 43 3.67 -8.40 -5.69
CA LEU A 43 3.57 -7.07 -6.27
C LEU A 43 2.54 -6.24 -5.52
N ILE A 44 3.00 -5.12 -4.98
CA ILE A 44 2.18 -4.14 -4.30
C ILE A 44 2.15 -2.86 -5.14
N VAL A 45 0.96 -2.29 -5.26
CA VAL A 45 0.77 -0.92 -5.76
C VAL A 45 0.55 0.00 -4.58
N THR A 46 1.13 1.19 -4.66
CA THR A 46 0.84 2.30 -3.75
C THR A 46 0.82 3.60 -4.55
N ASN A 47 0.57 4.73 -3.90
CA ASN A 47 0.70 6.03 -4.53
C ASN A 47 2.18 6.41 -4.71
N ARG A 48 2.48 7.16 -5.78
CA ARG A 48 3.84 7.69 -6.00
C ARG A 48 4.26 8.57 -4.83
N HIS A 49 3.39 9.42 -4.30
CA HIS A 49 3.75 10.27 -3.15
C HIS A 49 4.14 9.43 -1.92
N VAL A 50 3.45 8.32 -1.63
CA VAL A 50 3.80 7.40 -0.54
C VAL A 50 5.18 6.81 -0.76
N ALA A 51 5.47 6.35 -1.98
CA ALA A 51 6.78 5.78 -2.30
C ALA A 51 7.92 6.79 -2.20
N LEU A 52 7.68 8.06 -2.59
CA LEU A 52 8.68 9.13 -2.52
C LEU A 52 9.07 9.50 -1.08
N GLU A 53 8.27 9.14 -0.09
CA GLU A 53 8.68 9.31 1.31
C GLU A 53 9.88 8.42 1.62
N PHE A 54 9.91 7.16 1.22
CA PHE A 54 11.02 6.24 1.57
C PHE A 54 12.02 5.94 0.44
N ALA A 55 11.75 6.42 -0.78
CA ALA A 55 12.55 6.14 -1.97
C ALA A 55 13.36 7.35 -2.45
N GLU A 56 14.52 7.09 -3.03
CA GLU A 56 15.30 8.07 -3.79
C GLU A 56 15.76 7.46 -5.12
N ARG A 57 16.22 8.33 -6.02
CA ARG A 57 16.76 7.89 -7.31
C ARG A 57 18.20 7.43 -7.13
N GLY A 58 18.45 6.14 -7.36
CA GLY A 58 19.77 5.55 -7.37
C GLY A 58 20.40 5.53 -8.77
N GLN A 59 21.58 4.94 -8.89
CA GLN A 59 22.28 4.81 -10.18
C GLN A 59 21.53 3.92 -11.19
N LYS A 60 20.79 2.93 -10.72
CA LYS A 60 20.04 1.96 -11.54
C LYS A 60 18.59 1.84 -11.07
N GLY A 61 17.85 2.94 -11.12
CA GLY A 61 16.44 2.99 -10.75
C GLY A 61 16.22 3.65 -9.39
N PHE A 62 15.42 3.02 -8.53
CA PHE A 62 15.09 3.55 -7.22
C PHE A 62 15.75 2.73 -6.12
N THR A 63 16.15 3.40 -5.05
CA THR A 63 16.74 2.81 -3.84
C THR A 63 16.02 3.36 -2.62
N PHE A 64 16.09 2.64 -1.50
CA PHE A 64 15.59 3.16 -0.23
C PHE A 64 16.50 4.28 0.26
N GLN A 65 15.90 5.35 0.79
CA GLN A 65 16.63 6.44 1.43
C GLN A 65 17.39 5.94 2.67
N LEU A 66 18.46 6.63 3.04
CA LEU A 66 19.12 6.39 4.33
C LEU A 66 18.20 6.78 5.48
N GLY A 67 18.15 5.93 6.51
CA GLY A 67 17.31 6.17 7.68
C GLY A 67 17.96 7.09 8.73
N PHE A 68 17.30 7.17 9.89
CA PHE A 68 17.79 7.90 11.06
C PHE A 68 19.19 7.44 11.46
N ASP A 69 19.39 6.12 11.58
CA ASP A 69 20.73 5.55 11.55
C ASP A 69 21.24 5.57 10.11
N ARG A 70 22.06 6.58 9.79
CA ARG A 70 22.63 6.80 8.45
C ARG A 70 23.49 5.64 7.92
N ARG A 71 23.72 4.59 8.72
CA ARG A 71 24.39 3.36 8.29
C ARG A 71 23.45 2.40 7.59
N ASN A 72 22.14 2.55 7.81
CA ASN A 72 21.11 1.63 7.37
C ASN A 72 20.03 2.39 6.57
N PRO A 73 19.52 1.82 5.47
CA PRO A 73 18.35 2.38 4.80
C PRO A 73 17.11 2.38 5.70
N VAL A 74 16.10 3.15 5.29
CA VAL A 74 14.73 3.01 5.77
C VAL A 74 14.24 1.61 5.41
N ALA A 75 13.62 0.92 6.35
CA ALA A 75 12.95 -0.36 6.10
C ALA A 75 11.45 -0.12 6.00
N VAL A 76 10.83 -0.72 4.98
CA VAL A 76 9.41 -0.49 4.66
C VAL A 76 8.65 -1.80 4.77
N ASP A 77 7.54 -1.74 5.48
CA ASP A 77 6.64 -2.87 5.67
C ASP A 77 5.21 -2.49 5.25
N VAL A 78 4.42 -3.50 4.86
CA VAL A 78 2.98 -3.37 4.64
C VAL A 78 2.25 -4.31 5.58
N ASP A 79 1.39 -3.75 6.44
CA ASP A 79 0.57 -4.51 7.39
C ASP A 79 -0.86 -4.67 6.87
N PHE A 80 -1.25 -5.90 6.55
CA PHE A 80 -2.57 -6.23 5.96
C PHE A 80 -3.66 -6.60 6.98
N LEU A 81 -3.34 -6.71 8.28
CA LEU A 81 -4.27 -7.26 9.28
C LEU A 81 -4.61 -6.29 10.40
N GLU A 82 -4.14 -5.04 10.34
CA GLU A 82 -4.47 -4.03 11.33
C GLU A 82 -5.94 -3.59 11.18
N GLU A 83 -6.81 -4.33 11.86
CA GLU A 83 -8.19 -3.97 12.17
C GLU A 83 -8.23 -3.41 13.59
N ILE A 84 -9.07 -2.40 13.83
CA ILE A 84 -9.32 -1.86 15.18
C ILE A 84 -9.71 -3.04 16.09
N ASP A 85 -8.99 -3.21 17.20
CA ASP A 85 -9.09 -4.31 18.19
C ASP A 85 -8.49 -5.69 17.81
N ASN A 86 -7.64 -5.78 16.78
CA ASN A 86 -6.87 -7.00 16.48
C ASN A 86 -5.36 -6.78 16.68
N ALA A 87 -4.76 -7.50 17.64
CA ALA A 87 -3.31 -7.45 17.89
C ALA A 87 -2.47 -8.28 16.90
N ALA A 88 -3.12 -9.02 15.99
CA ALA A 88 -2.43 -9.79 14.96
C ALA A 88 -1.97 -8.87 13.83
N THR A 89 -0.70 -8.98 13.45
CA THR A 89 -0.12 -8.29 12.29
C THR A 89 0.08 -9.28 11.15
N ALA A 90 -0.17 -8.84 9.91
CA ALA A 90 0.19 -9.57 8.70
C ALA A 90 1.15 -8.71 7.90
N ARG A 91 2.35 -8.56 8.48
CA ARG A 91 3.38 -7.66 7.99
C ARG A 91 4.24 -8.33 6.93
N VAL A 92 4.44 -7.64 5.82
CA VAL A 92 5.42 -8.04 4.81
C VAL A 92 6.41 -6.93 4.55
N THR A 93 7.68 -7.31 4.46
CA THR A 93 8.76 -6.36 4.14
C THR A 93 8.84 -6.15 2.65
N ILE A 94 9.02 -4.89 2.24
CA ILE A 94 9.28 -4.52 0.86
C ILE A 94 10.78 -4.70 0.59
N GLY A 95 11.09 -5.53 -0.41
CA GLY A 95 12.46 -5.83 -0.81
C GLY A 95 12.99 -4.89 -1.88
N ASP A 96 12.14 -4.46 -2.83
CA ASP A 96 12.56 -3.62 -3.94
C ASP A 96 11.50 -2.55 -4.28
N ILE A 97 11.98 -1.39 -4.72
CA ILE A 97 11.17 -0.37 -5.41
C ILE A 97 11.32 -0.62 -6.91
N LEU A 98 10.30 -1.19 -7.54
CA LEU A 98 10.37 -1.58 -8.95
C LEU A 98 10.26 -0.39 -9.88
N TYR A 99 9.32 0.51 -9.57
CA TYR A 99 9.04 1.66 -10.40
C TYR A 99 8.24 2.70 -9.62
N ILE A 100 8.59 3.97 -9.84
CA ILE A 100 7.81 5.12 -9.41
C ILE A 100 7.57 5.94 -10.66
N VAL A 101 6.31 6.23 -10.96
CA VAL A 101 5.95 6.96 -12.17
C VAL A 101 6.44 8.41 -12.11
N SER A 102 6.55 9.07 -13.28
CA SER A 102 6.93 10.49 -13.34
C SER A 102 5.85 11.42 -12.76
N ASP A 103 6.19 12.68 -12.49
CA ASP A 103 5.28 13.66 -11.87
C ASP A 103 4.14 14.15 -12.79
N THR A 104 4.20 13.83 -14.09
CA THR A 104 3.17 14.14 -15.07
C THR A 104 2.16 13.00 -15.29
N GLU A 105 2.33 11.89 -14.56
CA GLU A 105 1.55 10.67 -14.72
C GLU A 105 0.71 10.34 -13.46
N PRO A 106 -0.24 9.39 -13.54
CA PRO A 106 -1.10 9.03 -12.41
C PRO A 106 -0.29 8.62 -11.17
N ASP A 107 -0.64 9.13 -9.99
CA ASP A 107 0.09 8.95 -8.74
C ASP A 107 0.22 7.49 -8.27
N VAL A 108 1.16 6.74 -8.86
CA VAL A 108 1.32 5.28 -8.75
C VAL A 108 2.78 4.87 -8.64
N ALA A 109 3.05 3.90 -7.78
CA ALA A 109 4.32 3.21 -7.65
C ALA A 109 4.12 1.69 -7.46
N PHE A 110 5.12 0.91 -7.88
CA PHE A 110 5.16 -0.55 -7.79
C PHE A 110 6.30 -1.03 -6.90
N LEU A 111 5.98 -1.91 -5.95
CA LEU A 111 6.87 -2.43 -4.94
C LEU A 111 6.92 -3.95 -4.99
N ARG A 112 8.08 -4.54 -4.74
CA ARG A 112 8.25 -6.00 -4.61
C ARG A 112 8.31 -6.41 -3.15
N VAL A 113 7.57 -7.46 -2.81
CA VAL A 113 7.67 -8.10 -1.49
C VAL A 113 9.00 -8.87 -1.38
N GLY A 114 9.73 -8.65 -0.28
CA GLY A 114 11.00 -9.31 0.03
C GLY A 114 10.83 -10.75 0.53
N PRO A 115 11.93 -11.50 0.68
CA PRO A 115 11.91 -12.88 1.16
C PRO A 115 11.55 -12.97 2.65
N GLY A 116 10.52 -13.74 3.02
CA GLY A 116 10.05 -13.87 4.41
C GLY A 116 8.70 -14.58 4.53
N LYS A 117 8.27 -14.94 5.76
CA LYS A 117 7.01 -15.67 5.99
C LYS A 117 5.77 -14.77 5.90
N GLY A 118 4.83 -15.19 5.08
CA GLY A 118 3.41 -14.98 5.24
C GLY A 118 2.69 -15.12 3.89
N PRO A 119 1.74 -16.06 3.72
CA PRO A 119 0.92 -16.04 2.51
C PRO A 119 0.18 -14.70 2.50
N LEU A 120 0.55 -13.86 1.56
CA LEU A 120 -0.20 -12.65 1.27
C LEU A 120 -1.67 -13.05 1.01
N GLY A 121 -2.60 -12.19 1.42
CA GLY A 121 -4.01 -12.37 1.09
C GLY A 121 -4.20 -12.62 -0.42
N ARG A 122 -5.42 -12.97 -0.84
CA ARG A 122 -5.66 -13.11 -2.28
C ARG A 122 -5.53 -11.75 -2.96
N PRO A 123 -4.68 -11.59 -4.00
CA PRO A 123 -4.53 -10.31 -4.66
C PRO A 123 -5.85 -9.74 -5.19
N ILE A 124 -5.94 -8.42 -5.24
CA ILE A 124 -7.08 -7.71 -5.79
C ILE A 124 -7.10 -7.97 -7.30
N LYS A 125 -8.24 -8.45 -7.79
CA LYS A 125 -8.47 -8.57 -9.23
C LYS A 125 -8.69 -7.19 -9.82
N LEU A 126 -7.84 -6.81 -10.76
CA LEU A 126 -8.00 -5.58 -11.53
C LEU A 126 -9.17 -5.74 -12.51
N GLY A 127 -10.04 -4.73 -12.58
CA GLY A 127 -11.08 -4.67 -13.60
C GLY A 127 -10.47 -4.27 -14.94
N SER A 128 -10.88 -4.93 -16.02
CA SER A 128 -10.47 -4.61 -17.39
C SER A 128 -11.41 -3.66 -18.11
N GLU A 129 -12.52 -3.30 -17.48
CA GLU A 129 -13.58 -2.49 -18.06
C GLU A 129 -13.88 -1.30 -17.17
N LEU A 130 -14.21 -0.16 -17.80
CA LEU A 130 -14.69 0.99 -17.08
C LEU A 130 -16.06 0.69 -16.47
N PRO A 131 -16.26 1.00 -15.18
CA PRO A 131 -17.56 0.85 -14.57
C PRO A 131 -18.58 1.78 -15.24
N SER A 132 -19.81 1.28 -15.43
CA SER A 132 -20.91 2.14 -15.88
C SER A 132 -21.17 3.28 -14.87
N SER A 133 -21.76 4.38 -15.31
CA SER A 133 -22.06 5.54 -14.46
C SER A 133 -22.98 5.26 -13.26
N LYS A 134 -23.66 4.11 -13.23
CA LYS A 134 -24.54 3.68 -12.14
C LYS A 134 -23.87 2.70 -11.17
N THR A 135 -22.57 2.42 -11.37
CA THR A 135 -21.84 1.44 -10.56
C THR A 135 -21.51 2.05 -9.21
N MET A 136 -21.96 1.41 -8.13
CA MET A 136 -21.56 1.78 -6.77
C MET A 136 -20.08 1.46 -6.55
N ILE A 137 -19.30 2.47 -6.18
CA ILE A 137 -17.86 2.35 -5.89
C ILE A 137 -17.64 2.44 -4.38
N GLY A 138 -16.79 1.55 -3.86
CA GLY A 138 -16.26 1.64 -2.50
C GLY A 138 -14.76 1.91 -2.55
N VAL A 139 -14.29 2.82 -1.71
CA VAL A 139 -12.85 3.10 -1.54
C VAL A 139 -12.39 2.42 -0.25
N VAL A 140 -11.27 1.70 -0.33
CA VAL A 140 -10.66 1.01 0.81
C VAL A 140 -9.22 1.45 0.90
N GLY A 141 -8.87 2.02 2.05
CA GLY A 141 -7.52 2.43 2.36
C GLY A 141 -7.47 3.02 3.77
N TYR A 142 -6.26 3.29 4.19
CA TYR A 142 -5.94 3.94 5.44
C TYR A 142 -5.54 5.38 5.06
N PRO A 143 -6.36 6.42 5.27
CA PRO A 143 -5.92 7.77 4.97
C PRO A 143 -4.87 8.19 6.01
N ASP A 144 -3.76 8.80 5.58
CA ASP A 144 -2.96 9.60 6.50
C ASP A 144 -3.79 10.88 6.77
N GLY A 145 -3.95 11.27 8.03
CA GLY A 145 -4.82 12.40 8.39
C GLY A 145 -4.31 13.77 7.92
N THR A 146 -3.28 13.82 7.08
CA THR A 146 -2.41 15.00 6.89
C THR A 146 -2.43 15.61 5.50
N ARG A 147 -3.22 15.12 4.53
CA ARG A 147 -3.30 15.74 3.20
C ARG A 147 -4.74 16.00 2.74
N THR A 148 -5.21 17.21 2.96
CA THR A 148 -6.37 17.79 2.27
C THR A 148 -5.99 18.06 0.81
N PHE A 149 -6.64 17.38 -0.14
CA PHE A 149 -6.60 17.81 -1.54
C PHE A 149 -7.35 19.15 -1.66
N PRO A 150 -6.77 20.21 -2.26
CA PRO A 150 -7.56 21.35 -2.64
C PRO A 150 -8.55 20.89 -3.71
N ILE A 151 -9.83 20.90 -3.36
CA ILE A 151 -10.92 20.70 -4.30
C ILE A 151 -10.86 21.90 -5.26
N GLY A 152 -10.41 21.67 -6.49
CA GLY A 152 -10.48 22.68 -7.54
C GLY A 152 -11.93 23.05 -7.79
N HIS A 153 -12.22 24.35 -7.73
CA HIS A 153 -13.49 24.94 -8.17
C HIS A 153 -13.61 24.95 -9.69
#